data_AF-A0A5Q2MYA4-F1
#
_entry.id   AF-A0A5Q2MYA4-F1
#
_cell.length_a   1.000
_cell.length_b   1.000
_cell.length_c   1.000
_cell.angle_alpha   90.00
_cell.angle_beta   90.00
_cell.angle_gamma   90.00
#
_symmetry.space_group_name_H-M   'P 1'
#
loop_
_entity.id
_entity.type
_entity.pdbx_description
1 polymer ?
#
loop_
_entity_poly.entity_id
_entity_poly.type
_entity_poly.pdbx_seq_one_letter_code
_entity_poly.pdbx_strand_id
1 'polypeptide(L)'
;MEKGTKRLLIGMTLSAFLLGAPAMMTAKTAVPSTYTVEAGDSLWKISRTFNMTIDEIKSLNQLQHDFIYVGQILKLRNQVMSHTVQPGDTLWILSNQYGLTIEKLKNINQLTSDEIRPGQVLLLQEGDLPANNSGNTHSYVVQPNDSLWKISMQFNVTIDEIRSLNKLTNDTVWVGQKLLIPQGNGSSYSAPPAAPSPSPSRGDRESVTQWPAVTYTVLPGDTGSSIARRFGVAVHDLLRYNYMEPHEWFNAGEKIAISGYAPRLYTVTPGQHKAPAQVGTVVDWFLEGKYLLRRNDIFTVVDIETNKRFQVKMMGGYNHADVEPLTMQDTAIMREIFNQQWTWTPRAIVIFKDGMNIAGSLSGMPHSFNTIHNNGVTGHFDIYLLNSTAHGSASDVYIRQHHDMIQKAGGR
;
A
#
# COMPACT_ATOMS: atom_id res chain seq x y z
N MET A 1 -60.30 -51.46 30.29
CA MET A 1 -60.93 -51.27 28.97
C MET A 1 -60.38 -49.99 28.34
N GLU A 2 -59.93 -50.11 27.10
CA GLU A 2 -59.57 -49.08 26.11
C GLU A 2 -60.63 -47.95 26.04
N LYS A 3 -60.46 -46.67 25.65
CA LYS A 3 -59.58 -45.86 24.75
C LYS A 3 -59.63 -44.40 25.33
N GLY A 4 -58.82 -43.41 24.97
CA GLY A 4 -57.92 -43.22 23.85
C GLY A 4 -57.28 -41.82 23.90
N THR A 5 -56.26 -41.68 23.09
CA THR A 5 -55.21 -40.66 22.97
C THR A 5 -55.71 -39.30 22.47
N LYS A 6 -54.98 -38.20 22.79
CA LYS A 6 -54.10 -37.50 21.81
C LYS A 6 -53.36 -36.28 22.39
N ARG A 7 -52.03 -36.45 22.40
CA ARG A 7 -50.96 -35.53 21.94
C ARG A 7 -50.70 -34.23 22.70
N LEU A 8 -49.71 -34.32 23.59
CA LEU A 8 -48.73 -33.28 23.86
C LEU A 8 -47.33 -33.92 23.72
N LEU A 9 -46.54 -33.53 22.73
CA LEU A 9 -45.10 -33.82 22.64
C LEU A 9 -44.38 -32.47 22.76
N ILE A 10 -43.62 -32.19 23.83
CA ILE A 10 -42.29 -32.75 24.22
C ILE A 10 -41.20 -32.10 23.34
N GLY A 11 -40.10 -31.55 23.86
CA GLY A 11 -39.52 -31.61 25.20
C GLY A 11 -38.38 -30.59 25.34
N MET A 12 -37.53 -30.60 26.37
CA MET A 12 -37.30 -31.57 27.42
C MET A 12 -36.89 -30.81 28.68
N THR A 13 -37.52 -31.12 29.81
CA THR A 13 -36.97 -30.92 31.15
C THR A 13 -36.11 -32.14 31.48
N LEU A 14 -34.88 -31.92 31.97
CA LEU A 14 -34.14 -32.95 32.68
C LEU A 14 -33.96 -32.47 34.12
N SER A 15 -34.49 -33.25 35.07
CA SER A 15 -34.12 -33.20 36.47
C SER A 15 -33.99 -34.64 36.93
N ALA A 16 -32.78 -35.05 37.30
CA ALA A 16 -32.51 -36.26 38.06
C ALA A 16 -31.47 -35.92 39.14
N PHE A 17 -31.80 -36.31 40.36
CA PHE A 17 -31.07 -36.11 41.61
C PHE A 17 -30.21 -37.36 41.86
N LEU A 18 -28.89 -37.23 42.07
CA LEU A 18 -28.13 -37.73 43.24
C LEU A 18 -26.60 -37.68 43.04
N LEU A 19 -25.92 -37.32 44.14
CA LEU A 19 -24.52 -37.54 44.55
C LEU A 19 -23.44 -36.53 44.10
N GLY A 20 -22.95 -35.78 45.10
CA GLY A 20 -21.74 -34.96 45.07
C GLY A 20 -22.05 -33.49 45.31
N ALA A 21 -21.56 -32.91 46.41
CA ALA A 21 -21.51 -31.46 46.53
C ALA A 21 -20.45 -30.91 45.55
N PRO A 22 -20.81 -29.91 44.73
CA PRO A 22 -19.94 -28.76 44.59
C PRO A 22 -20.71 -27.44 44.71
N ALA A 23 -19.97 -26.37 44.97
CA ALA A 23 -20.43 -25.00 45.16
C ALA A 23 -21.59 -24.59 44.23
N MET A 24 -22.54 -23.81 44.76
CA MET A 24 -23.47 -23.00 43.96
C MET A 24 -22.66 -22.10 43.01
N MET A 25 -22.37 -22.61 41.82
CA MET A 25 -22.00 -21.81 40.68
C MET A 25 -23.30 -21.15 40.20
N THR A 26 -23.47 -19.87 40.53
CA THR A 26 -24.54 -19.03 39.98
C THR A 26 -24.49 -19.11 38.45
N ALA A 27 -25.51 -19.68 37.82
CA ALA A 27 -25.64 -19.64 36.38
C ALA A 27 -25.79 -18.17 35.94
N LYS A 28 -24.81 -17.67 35.18
CA LYS A 28 -24.79 -16.31 34.64
C LYS A 28 -26.03 -16.11 33.77
N THR A 29 -26.97 -15.28 34.22
CA THR A 29 -28.21 -15.00 33.49
C THR A 29 -27.86 -14.34 32.15
N ALA A 30 -28.41 -14.88 31.05
CA ALA A 30 -28.15 -14.35 29.72
C ALA A 30 -28.73 -12.93 29.59
N VAL A 31 -27.95 -11.99 29.07
CA VAL A 31 -28.34 -10.58 28.96
C VAL A 31 -29.40 -10.41 27.84
N PRO A 32 -30.60 -9.88 28.13
CA PRO A 32 -31.65 -9.65 27.13
C PRO A 32 -31.30 -8.44 26.23
N SER A 33 -31.95 -8.30 25.06
CA SER A 33 -31.63 -7.18 24.15
C SER A 33 -32.07 -5.83 24.67
N THR A 34 -33.20 -5.83 25.35
CA THR A 34 -33.75 -4.64 25.98
C THR A 34 -34.26 -5.02 27.35
N TYR A 35 -34.35 -4.02 28.22
CA TYR A 35 -34.91 -4.15 29.54
C TYR A 35 -35.79 -2.94 29.83
N THR A 36 -37.02 -3.19 30.25
CA THR A 36 -37.93 -2.14 30.67
C THR A 36 -37.67 -1.87 32.14
N VAL A 37 -37.27 -0.64 32.48
CA VAL A 37 -36.94 -0.22 33.84
C VAL A 37 -38.16 -0.37 34.74
N GLU A 38 -38.03 -1.09 35.85
CA GLU A 38 -39.10 -1.30 36.82
C GLU A 38 -39.00 -0.33 38.01
N ALA A 39 -40.07 -0.26 38.82
CA ALA A 39 -40.08 0.58 40.00
C ALA A 39 -39.00 0.14 41.01
N GLY A 40 -38.07 1.03 41.34
CA GLY A 40 -36.95 0.76 42.25
C GLY A 40 -35.64 0.32 41.57
N ASP A 41 -35.52 0.48 40.25
CA ASP A 41 -34.28 0.21 39.53
C ASP A 41 -33.31 1.40 39.47
N SER A 42 -32.03 1.07 39.29
CA SER A 42 -30.94 2.00 39.01
C SER A 42 -29.99 1.38 37.98
N LEU A 43 -29.22 2.21 37.26
CA LEU A 43 -28.20 1.69 36.34
C LEU A 43 -27.20 0.78 37.06
N TRP A 44 -26.85 1.06 38.31
CA TRP A 44 -25.98 0.20 39.11
C TRP A 44 -26.59 -1.19 39.35
N LYS A 45 -27.85 -1.25 39.77
CA LYS A 45 -28.56 -2.52 40.02
C LYS A 45 -28.70 -3.33 38.73
N ILE A 46 -29.08 -2.68 37.63
CA ILE A 46 -29.21 -3.30 36.30
C ILE A 46 -27.84 -3.81 35.81
N SER A 47 -26.78 -3.01 35.96
CA SER A 47 -25.41 -3.39 35.59
C SER A 47 -24.92 -4.65 36.32
N ARG A 48 -25.23 -4.77 37.62
CA ARG A 48 -24.90 -5.95 38.41
C ARG A 48 -25.70 -7.17 38.01
N THR A 49 -27.00 -7.01 37.74
CA THR A 49 -27.87 -8.10 37.30
C THR A 49 -27.42 -8.70 35.98
N PHE A 50 -27.01 -7.86 35.02
CA PHE A 50 -26.65 -8.29 33.67
C PHE A 50 -25.13 -8.37 33.44
N ASN A 51 -24.34 -8.18 34.50
CA ASN A 51 -22.87 -8.20 34.44
C ASN A 51 -22.32 -7.26 33.36
N MET A 52 -22.85 -6.05 33.30
CA MET A 52 -22.39 -4.93 32.49
C MET A 52 -21.81 -3.84 33.39
N THR A 53 -21.06 -2.91 32.82
CA THR A 53 -20.70 -1.66 33.48
C THR A 53 -21.79 -0.61 33.26
N ILE A 54 -21.86 0.37 34.15
CA ILE A 54 -22.78 1.51 33.99
C ILE A 54 -22.47 2.27 32.70
N ASP A 55 -21.19 2.45 32.38
CA ASP A 55 -20.77 3.16 31.17
C ASP A 55 -21.15 2.42 29.87
N GLU A 56 -21.09 1.09 29.85
CA GLU A 56 -21.60 0.30 28.71
C GLU A 56 -23.10 0.53 28.50
N ILE A 57 -23.90 0.49 29.58
CA ILE A 57 -25.35 0.74 29.49
C ILE A 57 -25.61 2.18 29.03
N LYS A 58 -24.87 3.17 29.56
CA LYS A 58 -25.01 4.58 29.16
C LYS A 58 -24.64 4.81 27.71
N SER A 59 -23.54 4.22 27.25
CA SER A 59 -23.06 4.35 25.88
C SER A 59 -24.06 3.75 24.88
N LEU A 60 -24.60 2.55 25.15
CA LEU A 60 -25.62 1.90 24.32
C LEU A 60 -26.93 2.69 24.22
N ASN A 61 -27.24 3.50 25.23
CA ASN A 61 -28.48 4.26 25.34
C ASN A 61 -28.28 5.77 25.17
N GLN A 62 -27.07 6.22 24.81
CA GLN A 62 -26.69 7.62 24.65
C GLN A 62 -27.02 8.50 25.88
N LEU A 63 -26.95 7.91 27.08
CA LEU A 63 -27.25 8.60 28.32
C LEU A 63 -26.06 9.44 28.77
N GLN A 64 -26.28 10.75 28.93
CA GLN A 64 -25.26 11.67 29.43
C GLN A 64 -25.12 11.59 30.97
N HIS A 65 -26.15 11.09 31.65
CA HIS A 65 -26.24 11.00 33.11
C HIS A 65 -26.84 9.65 33.54
N ASP A 66 -26.78 9.33 34.83
CA ASP A 66 -27.15 8.01 35.34
C ASP A 66 -28.67 7.86 35.63
N PHE A 67 -29.45 8.92 35.36
CA PHE A 67 -30.89 8.95 35.59
C PHE A 67 -31.65 8.11 34.56
N ILE A 68 -32.56 7.26 35.04
CA ILE A 68 -33.48 6.44 34.26
C ILE A 68 -34.89 6.52 34.85
N TYR A 69 -35.91 6.35 34.02
CA TYR A 69 -37.32 6.46 34.42
C TYR A 69 -38.02 5.11 34.42
N VAL A 70 -38.94 4.89 35.35
CA VAL A 70 -39.77 3.67 35.36
C VAL A 70 -40.56 3.59 34.04
N GLY A 71 -40.52 2.43 33.40
CA GLY A 71 -41.09 2.17 32.08
C GLY A 71 -40.16 2.53 30.91
N GLN A 72 -39.02 3.17 31.15
CA GLN A 72 -38.01 3.43 30.11
C GLN A 72 -37.43 2.12 29.60
N ILE A 73 -37.32 1.96 28.28
CA ILE A 73 -36.72 0.78 27.67
C ILE A 73 -35.24 1.06 27.42
N LEU A 74 -34.37 0.35 28.13
CA LEU A 74 -32.92 0.39 27.94
C LEU A 74 -32.49 -0.73 27.00
N LYS A 75 -31.64 -0.40 26.02
CA LYS A 75 -30.89 -1.35 25.21
C LYS A 75 -29.78 -1.94 26.08
N LEU A 76 -29.86 -3.23 26.36
CA LEU A 76 -28.84 -3.96 27.13
C LEU A 76 -27.96 -4.83 26.23
N ARG A 77 -28.41 -5.10 25.00
CA ARG A 77 -27.54 -5.52 23.90
C ARG A 77 -28.05 -4.90 22.61
N ASN A 78 -27.19 -4.75 21.63
CA ASN A 78 -27.64 -4.36 20.30
C ASN A 78 -28.59 -5.43 19.74
N GLN A 79 -29.75 -5.03 19.21
CA GLN A 79 -30.63 -5.98 18.52
C GLN A 79 -29.93 -6.43 17.24
N VAL A 80 -29.79 -7.75 17.08
CA VAL A 80 -29.16 -8.33 15.90
C VAL A 80 -30.12 -8.16 14.72
N MET A 81 -29.93 -7.12 13.93
CA MET A 81 -30.63 -6.97 12.65
C MET A 81 -30.01 -7.94 11.64
N SER A 82 -30.80 -8.55 10.75
CA SER A 82 -30.30 -9.46 9.71
C SER A 82 -31.09 -9.39 8.40
N HIS A 83 -30.44 -9.67 7.28
CA HIS A 83 -31.00 -9.70 5.92
C HIS A 83 -30.69 -11.03 5.22
N THR A 84 -31.67 -11.63 4.55
CA THR A 84 -31.47 -12.84 3.74
C THR A 84 -31.21 -12.46 2.29
N VAL A 85 -30.00 -12.77 1.80
CA VAL A 85 -29.48 -12.42 0.47
C VAL A 85 -30.40 -12.97 -0.62
N GLN A 86 -30.81 -12.11 -1.55
CA GLN A 86 -31.63 -12.46 -2.72
C GLN A 86 -30.77 -12.54 -4.00
N PRO A 87 -31.25 -13.20 -5.07
CA PRO A 87 -30.58 -13.16 -6.37
C PRO A 87 -30.38 -11.72 -6.86
N GLY A 88 -29.13 -11.31 -7.07
CA GLY A 88 -28.76 -9.95 -7.49
C GLY A 88 -28.23 -9.05 -6.38
N ASP A 89 -28.32 -9.47 -5.11
CA ASP A 89 -27.71 -8.74 -4.00
C ASP A 89 -26.18 -8.80 -4.05
N THR A 90 -25.55 -7.68 -3.68
CA THR A 90 -24.11 -7.58 -3.45
C THR A 90 -23.85 -6.85 -2.14
N LEU A 91 -22.69 -7.09 -1.50
CA LEU A 91 -22.36 -6.40 -0.25
C LEU A 91 -22.37 -4.88 -0.39
N TRP A 92 -22.03 -4.34 -1.56
CA TRP A 92 -22.07 -2.90 -1.84
C TRP A 92 -23.52 -2.36 -1.85
N ILE A 93 -24.45 -3.05 -2.53
CA ILE A 93 -25.87 -2.65 -2.57
C ILE A 93 -26.47 -2.70 -1.17
N LEU A 94 -26.23 -3.78 -0.42
CA LEU A 94 -26.76 -3.96 0.94
C LEU A 94 -26.13 -2.97 1.93
N SER A 95 -24.82 -2.75 1.85
CA SER A 95 -24.09 -1.74 2.62
C SER A 95 -24.70 -0.36 2.43
N ASN A 96 -24.98 0.05 1.19
CA ASN A 96 -25.58 1.35 0.89
C ASN A 96 -27.04 1.44 1.35
N GLN A 97 -27.82 0.38 1.15
CA GLN A 97 -29.25 0.33 1.50
C GLN A 97 -29.50 0.40 3.02
N TYR A 98 -28.65 -0.25 3.82
CA TYR A 98 -28.79 -0.28 5.28
C TYR A 98 -27.87 0.72 6.01
N GLY A 99 -27.14 1.57 5.28
CA GLY A 99 -26.29 2.60 5.85
C GLY A 99 -25.08 2.05 6.63
N LEU A 100 -24.52 0.92 6.20
CA LEU A 100 -23.32 0.29 6.76
C LEU A 100 -22.15 0.46 5.79
N THR A 101 -20.90 0.27 6.23
CA THR A 101 -19.76 0.08 5.32
C THR A 101 -19.61 -1.40 5.00
N ILE A 102 -19.08 -1.73 3.81
CA ILE A 102 -18.84 -3.12 3.40
C ILE A 102 -17.95 -3.84 4.42
N GLU A 103 -16.88 -3.19 4.88
CA GLU A 103 -15.96 -3.77 5.86
C GLU A 103 -16.65 -4.04 7.20
N LYS A 104 -17.54 -3.16 7.65
CA LYS A 104 -18.35 -3.39 8.86
C LYS A 104 -19.33 -4.55 8.67
N LEU A 105 -20.04 -4.61 7.54
CA LEU A 105 -20.97 -5.70 7.22
C LEU A 105 -20.26 -7.05 7.10
N LYS A 106 -19.03 -7.07 6.56
CA LYS A 106 -18.18 -8.26 6.51
C LYS A 106 -17.69 -8.68 7.88
N ASN A 107 -17.23 -7.75 8.69
CA ASN A 107 -16.72 -8.03 10.03
C ASN A 107 -17.82 -8.60 10.94
N ILE A 108 -19.02 -8.03 10.91
CA ILE A 108 -20.19 -8.52 11.65
C ILE A 108 -20.51 -10.00 11.28
N ASN A 109 -20.35 -10.35 10.00
CA ASN A 109 -20.66 -11.68 9.46
C ASN A 109 -19.45 -12.60 9.32
N GLN A 110 -18.28 -12.15 9.77
CA GLN A 110 -17.00 -12.85 9.63
C GLN A 110 -16.69 -13.26 8.17
N LEU A 111 -17.12 -12.46 7.20
CA LEU A 111 -16.88 -12.71 5.78
C LEU A 111 -15.44 -12.35 5.42
N THR A 112 -14.69 -13.32 4.90
CA THR A 112 -13.30 -13.12 4.45
C THR A 112 -13.23 -12.59 3.01
N SER A 113 -14.34 -12.60 2.27
CA SER A 113 -14.47 -12.09 0.90
C SER A 113 -15.77 -11.31 0.72
N ASP A 114 -15.91 -10.63 -0.42
CA ASP A 114 -17.14 -9.87 -0.74
C ASP A 114 -18.26 -10.78 -1.30
N GLU A 115 -18.01 -12.08 -1.38
CA GLU A 115 -18.92 -13.05 -1.96
C GLU A 115 -20.06 -13.41 -0.99
N ILE A 116 -21.29 -13.27 -1.48
CA ILE A 116 -22.52 -13.65 -0.78
C ILE A 116 -23.41 -14.46 -1.72
N ARG A 117 -24.14 -15.45 -1.18
CA ARG A 117 -24.96 -16.36 -1.99
C ARG A 117 -26.45 -16.18 -1.69
N PRO A 118 -27.34 -16.25 -2.69
CA PRO A 118 -28.79 -16.22 -2.44
C PRO A 118 -29.22 -17.26 -1.41
N GLY A 119 -30.01 -16.83 -0.43
CA GLY A 119 -30.44 -17.61 0.73
C GLY A 119 -29.53 -17.51 1.96
N GLN A 120 -28.32 -16.91 1.84
CA GLN A 120 -27.44 -16.65 2.98
C GLN A 120 -28.01 -15.55 3.88
N VAL A 121 -27.95 -15.72 5.20
CA VAL A 121 -28.42 -14.70 6.16
C VAL A 121 -27.23 -13.88 6.65
N LEU A 122 -27.29 -12.56 6.51
CA LEU A 122 -26.28 -11.61 6.93
C LEU A 122 -26.78 -10.75 8.09
N LEU A 123 -26.05 -10.75 9.19
CA LEU A 123 -26.19 -9.89 10.35
C LEU A 123 -25.75 -8.46 10.02
N LEU A 124 -26.52 -7.46 10.44
CA LEU A 124 -26.32 -6.05 10.13
C LEU A 124 -25.80 -5.25 11.35
N GLN A 125 -25.59 -5.90 12.51
CA GLN A 125 -24.98 -5.30 13.70
C GLN A 125 -24.29 -6.33 14.62
N GLU A 126 -23.17 -5.97 15.28
CA GLU A 126 -22.41 -6.82 16.22
C GLU A 126 -23.09 -6.97 17.59
N GLY A 127 -22.98 -8.17 18.19
CA GLY A 127 -23.25 -8.45 19.61
C GLY A 127 -22.04 -9.11 20.27
N ASP A 128 -21.75 -8.77 21.52
CA ASP A 128 -20.46 -8.98 22.20
C ASP A 128 -20.03 -10.44 22.43
N LEU A 129 -18.72 -10.72 22.29
CA LEU A 129 -17.98 -11.77 23.02
C LEU A 129 -16.53 -11.32 23.39
N PRO A 130 -15.92 -11.84 24.49
CA PRO A 130 -14.94 -11.15 25.34
C PRO A 130 -13.44 -11.47 25.09
N ALA A 131 -12.57 -10.61 25.64
CA ALA A 131 -11.12 -10.48 25.42
C ALA A 131 -10.17 -11.45 26.20
N ASN A 132 -8.91 -11.60 25.74
CA ASN A 132 -7.75 -11.99 26.58
C ASN A 132 -6.35 -11.61 25.99
N ASN A 133 -5.56 -10.84 26.79
CA ASN A 133 -4.08 -10.67 26.99
C ASN A 133 -3.04 -10.89 25.83
N SER A 134 -1.89 -10.21 25.70
CA SER A 134 -1.14 -9.17 26.45
C SER A 134 0.01 -8.66 25.55
N GLY A 135 0.59 -7.50 25.91
CA GLY A 135 1.43 -6.67 25.05
C GLY A 135 2.86 -7.15 24.73
N ASN A 136 3.33 -6.69 23.57
CA ASN A 136 4.74 -6.51 23.17
C ASN A 136 4.76 -5.83 21.78
N THR A 137 3.98 -4.76 21.63
CA THR A 137 3.74 -4.12 20.33
C THR A 137 3.89 -2.61 20.44
N HIS A 138 4.69 -2.04 19.55
CA HIS A 138 4.86 -0.62 19.36
C HIS A 138 3.89 -0.13 18.28
N SER A 139 3.03 0.82 18.59
CA SER A 139 2.13 1.41 17.58
C SER A 139 2.89 2.42 16.72
N TYR A 140 3.05 2.13 15.43
CA TYR A 140 3.68 2.98 14.43
C TYR A 140 2.64 3.55 13.46
N VAL A 141 2.69 4.86 13.17
CA VAL A 141 1.85 5.50 12.15
C VAL A 141 2.66 5.60 10.86
N VAL A 142 2.17 4.98 9.79
CA VAL A 142 2.81 4.97 8.48
C VAL A 142 2.98 6.40 7.97
N GLN A 143 4.22 6.80 7.70
CA GLN A 143 4.59 8.12 7.22
C GLN A 143 4.57 8.18 5.67
N PRO A 144 4.59 9.38 5.07
CA PRO A 144 4.80 9.51 3.63
C PRO A 144 6.07 8.77 3.17
N ASN A 145 5.94 7.95 2.12
CA ASN A 145 6.99 7.07 1.57
C ASN A 145 7.43 5.90 2.46
N ASP A 146 6.54 5.38 3.31
CA ASP A 146 6.77 4.14 4.05
C ASP A 146 6.27 2.90 3.29
N SER A 147 6.94 1.77 3.53
CA SER A 147 6.55 0.43 3.11
C SER A 147 6.73 -0.54 4.27
N LEU A 148 6.05 -1.70 4.27
CA LEU A 148 6.25 -2.70 5.32
C LEU A 148 7.72 -3.13 5.44
N TRP A 149 8.44 -3.15 4.33
CA TRP A 149 9.87 -3.44 4.32
C TRP A 149 10.71 -2.37 5.05
N LYS A 150 10.46 -1.09 4.78
CA LYS A 150 11.22 0.01 5.42
C LYS A 150 10.97 0.04 6.93
N ILE A 151 9.71 -0.21 7.32
CA ILE A 151 9.30 -0.31 8.71
C ILE A 151 9.97 -1.54 9.36
N SER A 152 10.00 -2.69 8.69
CA SER A 152 10.62 -3.91 9.22
C SER A 152 12.12 -3.71 9.49
N MET A 153 12.85 -3.04 8.60
CA MET A 153 14.26 -2.70 8.78
C MET A 153 14.50 -1.73 9.94
N GLN A 154 13.65 -0.71 10.09
CA GLN A 154 13.76 0.27 11.17
C GLN A 154 13.61 -0.36 12.56
N PHE A 155 12.72 -1.34 12.69
CA PHE A 155 12.40 -1.97 13.97
C PHE A 155 13.08 -3.34 14.17
N ASN A 156 13.95 -3.74 13.22
CA ASN A 156 14.66 -5.02 13.24
C ASN A 156 13.71 -6.23 13.44
N VAL A 157 12.63 -6.24 12.66
CA VAL A 157 11.61 -7.30 12.61
C VAL A 157 11.37 -7.70 11.15
N THR A 158 10.56 -8.72 10.93
CA THR A 158 10.27 -9.26 9.61
C THR A 158 8.95 -8.70 9.07
N ILE A 159 8.81 -8.64 7.74
CA ILE A 159 7.55 -8.21 7.12
C ILE A 159 6.41 -9.15 7.52
N ASP A 160 6.67 -10.45 7.58
CA ASP A 160 5.65 -11.44 7.95
C ASP A 160 5.21 -11.29 9.41
N GLU A 161 6.09 -10.92 10.33
CA GLU A 161 5.71 -10.56 11.70
C GLU A 161 4.84 -9.31 11.73
N ILE A 162 5.19 -8.26 10.98
CA ILE A 162 4.34 -7.06 10.88
C ILE A 162 2.99 -7.40 10.25
N ARG A 163 2.96 -8.22 9.18
CA ARG A 163 1.74 -8.60 8.48
C ARG A 163 0.83 -9.46 9.34
N SER A 164 1.38 -10.50 9.96
CA SER A 164 0.62 -11.40 10.81
C SER A 164 0.03 -10.66 12.01
N LEU A 165 0.81 -9.78 12.64
CA LEU A 165 0.37 -8.96 13.77
C LEU A 165 -0.72 -7.94 13.38
N ASN A 166 -0.66 -7.40 12.16
CA ASN A 166 -1.64 -6.43 11.64
C ASN A 166 -2.69 -7.03 10.71
N LYS A 167 -2.75 -8.36 10.59
CA LYS A 167 -3.65 -9.13 9.72
C LYS A 167 -3.62 -8.64 8.25
N LEU A 168 -2.47 -8.20 7.76
CA LEU A 168 -2.30 -7.71 6.40
C LEU A 168 -2.21 -8.88 5.41
N THR A 169 -3.10 -8.89 4.43
CA THR A 169 -3.13 -9.92 3.37
C THR A 169 -2.10 -9.68 2.27
N ASN A 170 -1.54 -8.46 2.21
CA ASN A 170 -0.49 -8.03 1.29
C ASN A 170 0.40 -6.96 1.94
N ASP A 171 1.39 -6.45 1.19
CA ASP A 171 2.41 -5.54 1.73
C ASP A 171 2.03 -4.06 1.62
N THR A 172 0.83 -3.75 1.12
CA THR A 172 0.37 -2.37 0.90
C THR A 172 0.05 -1.69 2.23
N VAL A 173 0.59 -0.49 2.42
CA VAL A 173 0.32 0.36 3.57
C VAL A 173 0.03 1.79 3.13
N TRP A 174 -0.80 2.49 3.89
CA TRP A 174 -1.27 3.85 3.55
C TRP A 174 -0.75 4.86 4.56
N VAL A 175 -0.40 6.06 4.10
CA VAL A 175 -0.01 7.16 5.01
C VAL A 175 -1.13 7.40 6.04
N GLY A 176 -0.75 7.45 7.32
CA GLY A 176 -1.69 7.58 8.43
C GLY A 176 -2.27 6.27 8.96
N GLN A 177 -2.05 5.14 8.28
CA GLN A 177 -2.39 3.80 8.77
C GLN A 177 -1.60 3.50 10.06
N LYS A 178 -2.29 3.02 11.09
CA LYS A 178 -1.65 2.56 12.33
C LYS A 178 -1.31 1.08 12.22
N LEU A 179 -0.04 0.75 12.47
CA LEU A 179 0.48 -0.60 12.53
C LEU A 179 0.99 -0.92 13.93
N LEU A 180 0.75 -2.12 14.40
CA LEU A 180 1.37 -2.72 15.56
C LEU A 180 2.68 -3.39 15.13
N ILE A 181 3.81 -2.92 15.63
CA ILE A 181 5.14 -3.44 15.31
C ILE A 181 5.65 -4.27 16.49
N PRO A 182 6.09 -5.52 16.31
CA PRO A 182 6.66 -6.30 17.41
C PRO A 182 7.95 -5.66 17.94
N GLN A 183 8.24 -5.74 19.24
CA GLN A 183 9.55 -5.36 19.77
C GLN A 183 10.50 -6.55 19.61
N GLY A 184 11.52 -6.42 18.75
CA GLY A 184 12.32 -7.54 18.27
C GLY A 184 13.18 -8.23 19.36
N ASN A 185 13.01 -9.56 19.51
CA ASN A 185 14.00 -10.42 20.15
C ASN A 185 14.88 -11.03 19.06
N GLY A 186 16.11 -10.51 18.93
CA GLY A 186 17.06 -10.86 17.87
C GLY A 186 17.30 -12.36 17.70
N SER A 187 16.57 -12.97 16.77
CA SER A 187 16.77 -14.36 16.35
C SER A 187 17.08 -14.37 14.84
N SER A 188 18.35 -14.66 14.56
CA SER A 188 19.00 -14.75 13.27
C SER A 188 18.41 -15.85 12.37
N TYR A 189 18.21 -15.52 11.09
CA TYR A 189 17.82 -16.45 10.03
C TYR A 189 18.95 -17.42 9.66
N SER A 190 18.65 -18.73 9.56
CA SER A 190 19.54 -19.73 8.94
C SER A 190 19.27 -19.83 7.43
N ALA A 191 20.34 -19.81 6.63
CA ALA A 191 20.34 -19.65 5.18
C ALA A 191 19.95 -20.90 4.35
N PRO A 192 19.25 -20.73 3.20
CA PRO A 192 19.27 -21.66 2.07
C PRO A 192 20.65 -21.69 1.37
N PRO A 193 20.99 -22.75 0.59
CA PRO A 193 22.35 -23.00 0.13
C PRO A 193 22.88 -21.91 -0.82
N ALA A 194 24.19 -21.65 -0.71
CA ALA A 194 24.89 -20.54 -1.32
C ALA A 194 24.87 -20.55 -2.86
N ALA A 195 24.25 -19.54 -3.44
CA ALA A 195 24.65 -18.92 -4.72
C ALA A 195 25.66 -17.79 -4.41
N PRO A 196 26.56 -17.43 -5.34
CA PRO A 196 27.86 -16.83 -5.01
C PRO A 196 27.79 -15.48 -4.26
N SER A 197 28.76 -15.31 -3.37
CA SER A 197 29.08 -14.16 -2.50
C SER A 197 29.32 -12.83 -3.25
N PRO A 198 29.62 -11.75 -2.50
CA PRO A 198 28.73 -10.71 -2.03
C PRO A 198 28.36 -9.68 -3.12
N SER A 199 27.39 -8.82 -2.82
CA SER A 199 27.07 -7.64 -3.64
C SER A 199 28.35 -6.83 -3.94
N PRO A 200 28.74 -6.63 -5.21
CA PRO A 200 29.96 -5.89 -5.51
C PRO A 200 29.82 -4.45 -5.01
N SER A 201 30.92 -3.90 -4.52
CA SER A 201 31.10 -2.45 -4.40
C SER A 201 30.66 -1.79 -5.71
N ARG A 202 30.09 -0.57 -5.64
CA ARG A 202 29.54 0.13 -6.82
C ARG A 202 30.58 0.37 -7.94
N GLY A 203 31.87 0.10 -7.69
CA GLY A 203 32.99 0.34 -8.59
C GLY A 203 33.45 -0.86 -9.45
N ASP A 204 33.10 -2.11 -9.12
CA ASP A 204 33.69 -3.30 -9.77
C ASP A 204 32.67 -4.18 -10.52
N ARG A 205 31.53 -3.61 -10.93
CA ARG A 205 30.47 -4.41 -11.57
C ARG A 205 30.72 -4.52 -13.07
N GLU A 206 30.89 -5.74 -13.57
CA GLU A 206 30.96 -6.00 -15.01
C GLU A 206 29.67 -5.57 -15.71
N SER A 207 29.80 -4.98 -16.90
CA SER A 207 28.67 -4.63 -17.75
C SER A 207 27.91 -5.89 -18.16
N VAL A 208 26.60 -5.92 -17.91
CA VAL A 208 25.71 -6.99 -18.34
C VAL A 208 24.94 -6.49 -19.55
N THR A 209 25.12 -7.06 -20.74
CA THR A 209 24.48 -6.52 -21.96
C THR A 209 23.31 -7.36 -22.46
N GLN A 210 23.06 -8.51 -21.86
CA GLN A 210 22.05 -9.46 -22.29
C GLN A 210 21.11 -9.82 -21.16
N TRP A 211 19.85 -10.05 -21.50
CA TRP A 211 18.88 -10.56 -20.52
C TRP A 211 19.26 -11.99 -20.12
N PRO A 212 19.05 -12.38 -18.86
CA PRO A 212 19.15 -13.77 -18.45
C PRO A 212 18.06 -14.62 -19.13
N ALA A 213 18.22 -15.94 -19.09
CA ALA A 213 17.27 -16.87 -19.69
C ALA A 213 15.86 -16.80 -19.05
N VAL A 214 15.79 -16.59 -17.73
CA VAL A 214 14.53 -16.50 -17.00
C VAL A 214 14.15 -15.02 -16.80
N THR A 215 13.17 -14.57 -17.57
CA THR A 215 12.60 -13.23 -17.49
C THR A 215 11.09 -13.28 -17.33
N TYR A 216 10.50 -12.16 -16.94
CA TYR A 216 9.06 -12.02 -16.81
C TYR A 216 8.60 -10.64 -17.28
N THR A 217 7.40 -10.57 -17.87
CA THR A 217 6.74 -9.30 -18.17
C THR A 217 5.67 -9.04 -17.12
N VAL A 218 5.83 -7.96 -16.38
CA VAL A 218 4.96 -7.57 -15.25
C VAL A 218 3.53 -7.36 -15.75
N LEU A 219 2.55 -8.02 -15.13
CA LEU A 219 1.14 -7.88 -15.49
C LEU A 219 0.46 -6.80 -14.65
N PRO A 220 -0.68 -6.24 -15.11
CA PRO A 220 -1.50 -5.36 -14.27
C PRO A 220 -1.86 -6.02 -12.94
N GLY A 221 -1.56 -5.34 -11.83
CA GLY A 221 -1.81 -5.83 -10.47
C GLY A 221 -0.70 -6.70 -9.86
N ASP A 222 0.38 -6.98 -10.59
CA ASP A 222 1.56 -7.62 -10.01
C ASP A 222 2.28 -6.70 -9.01
N THR A 223 2.86 -7.30 -7.97
CA THR A 223 3.78 -6.67 -7.03
C THR A 223 5.09 -7.46 -7.03
N GLY A 224 6.19 -6.87 -6.53
CA GLY A 224 7.44 -7.61 -6.35
C GLY A 224 7.22 -8.90 -5.55
N SER A 225 6.36 -8.86 -4.53
CA SER A 225 5.98 -10.02 -3.72
C SER A 225 5.13 -11.05 -4.46
N SER A 226 4.16 -10.65 -5.29
CA SER A 226 3.35 -11.60 -6.06
C SER A 226 4.19 -12.33 -7.11
N ILE A 227 5.09 -11.60 -7.78
CA ILE A 227 6.02 -12.14 -8.78
C ILE A 227 7.02 -13.08 -8.11
N ALA A 228 7.68 -12.63 -7.05
CA ALA A 228 8.67 -13.43 -6.34
C ALA A 228 8.09 -14.76 -5.86
N ARG A 229 6.89 -14.74 -5.26
CA ARG A 229 6.15 -15.95 -4.85
C ARG A 229 5.80 -16.85 -6.03
N ARG A 230 5.41 -16.29 -7.18
CA ARG A 230 5.08 -17.07 -8.39
C ARG A 230 6.27 -17.87 -8.89
N PHE A 231 7.47 -17.28 -8.84
CA PHE A 231 8.69 -17.89 -9.35
C PHE A 231 9.52 -18.59 -8.27
N GLY A 232 9.07 -18.59 -7.01
CA GLY A 232 9.80 -19.20 -5.89
C GLY A 232 11.14 -18.52 -5.60
N VAL A 233 11.26 -17.21 -5.85
CA VAL A 233 12.47 -16.41 -5.57
C VAL A 233 12.23 -15.49 -4.38
N ALA A 234 13.29 -15.11 -3.66
CA ALA A 234 13.17 -14.10 -2.62
C ALA A 234 12.90 -12.72 -3.25
N VAL A 235 12.01 -11.92 -2.66
CA VAL A 235 11.71 -10.56 -3.15
C VAL A 235 12.97 -9.69 -3.20
N HIS A 236 13.84 -9.82 -2.19
CA HIS A 236 15.13 -9.10 -2.17
C HIS A 236 15.99 -9.44 -3.38
N ASP A 237 16.08 -10.72 -3.75
CA ASP A 237 16.88 -11.14 -4.91
C ASP A 237 16.24 -10.67 -6.21
N LEU A 238 14.91 -10.75 -6.34
CA LEU A 238 14.18 -10.23 -7.48
C LEU A 238 14.46 -8.73 -7.70
N LEU A 239 14.42 -7.91 -6.64
CA LEU A 239 14.73 -6.49 -6.73
C LEU A 239 16.21 -6.25 -7.04
N ARG A 240 17.11 -6.99 -6.37
CA ARG A 240 18.56 -6.92 -6.60
C ARG A 240 18.93 -7.21 -8.06
N TYR A 241 18.34 -8.24 -8.66
CA TYR A 241 18.53 -8.62 -10.06
C TYR A 241 18.14 -7.51 -11.03
N ASN A 242 17.19 -6.66 -10.65
CA ASN A 242 16.70 -5.55 -11.47
C ASN A 242 17.23 -4.19 -11.01
N TYR A 243 18.27 -4.18 -10.16
CA TYR A 243 18.89 -2.98 -9.59
C TYR A 243 17.91 -2.05 -8.85
N MET A 244 16.86 -2.63 -8.27
CA MET A 244 15.84 -1.90 -7.56
C MET A 244 16.11 -1.86 -6.07
N GLU A 245 15.78 -0.72 -5.47
CA GLU A 245 15.74 -0.58 -4.03
C GLU A 245 14.45 -1.18 -3.47
N PRO A 246 14.43 -1.57 -2.19
CA PRO A 246 13.29 -2.30 -1.62
C PRO A 246 11.98 -1.52 -1.49
N HIS A 247 12.01 -0.20 -1.65
CA HIS A 247 10.81 0.65 -1.69
C HIS A 247 10.29 0.90 -3.11
N GLU A 248 11.01 0.44 -4.14
CA GLU A 248 10.60 0.60 -5.53
C GLU A 248 9.64 -0.52 -5.96
N TRP A 249 8.85 -0.26 -6.99
CA TRP A 249 7.89 -1.22 -7.53
C TRP A 249 8.05 -1.35 -9.04
N PHE A 250 7.73 -2.54 -9.55
CA PHE A 250 7.69 -2.81 -10.98
C PHE A 250 6.44 -2.22 -11.61
N ASN A 251 6.56 -1.72 -12.84
CA ASN A 251 5.42 -1.20 -13.59
C ASN A 251 4.84 -2.28 -14.51
N ALA A 252 3.53 -2.29 -14.72
CA ALA A 252 2.91 -3.20 -15.69
C ALA A 252 3.51 -3.01 -17.09
N GLY A 253 3.78 -4.11 -17.78
CA GLY A 253 4.47 -4.16 -19.06
C GLY A 253 5.99 -4.26 -18.96
N GLU A 254 6.59 -4.02 -17.78
CA GLU A 254 8.04 -4.08 -17.62
C GLU A 254 8.58 -5.50 -17.74
N LYS A 255 9.58 -5.68 -18.62
CA LYS A 255 10.38 -6.89 -18.68
C LYS A 255 11.44 -6.84 -17.59
N ILE A 256 11.48 -7.87 -16.76
CA ILE A 256 12.36 -7.98 -15.59
C ILE A 256 13.09 -9.32 -15.57
N ALA A 257 14.24 -9.33 -14.90
CA ALA A 257 15.01 -10.54 -14.63
C ALA A 257 14.42 -11.27 -13.42
N ILE A 258 14.19 -12.58 -13.54
CA ILE A 258 13.76 -13.43 -12.43
C ILE A 258 14.96 -14.14 -11.79
N SER A 259 15.99 -14.41 -12.58
CA SER A 259 17.26 -14.99 -12.13
C SER A 259 18.44 -14.29 -12.82
N GLY A 260 19.52 -14.03 -12.10
CA GLY A 260 20.64 -13.27 -12.66
C GLY A 260 20.29 -11.80 -12.90
N TYR A 261 21.23 -11.01 -13.38
CA TYR A 261 21.04 -9.56 -13.47
C TYR A 261 20.41 -9.12 -14.80
N ALA A 262 19.51 -8.14 -14.72
CA ALA A 262 19.04 -7.40 -15.88
C ALA A 262 20.23 -6.71 -16.59
N PRO A 263 20.11 -6.41 -17.90
CA PRO A 263 21.13 -5.68 -18.62
C PRO A 263 21.45 -4.34 -17.95
N ARG A 264 22.74 -4.09 -17.73
CA ARG A 264 23.31 -2.85 -17.24
C ARG A 264 24.64 -2.48 -17.90
N LEU A 265 24.77 -1.23 -18.38
CA LEU A 265 26.05 -0.60 -18.75
C LEU A 265 26.55 0.35 -17.65
N TYR A 266 27.86 0.64 -17.67
CA TYR A 266 28.53 1.60 -16.79
C TYR A 266 29.28 2.64 -17.63
N THR A 267 28.55 3.47 -18.38
CA THR A 267 29.16 4.54 -19.17
C THR A 267 29.45 5.79 -18.33
N VAL A 268 28.77 5.92 -17.20
CA VAL A 268 29.05 6.96 -16.19
C VAL A 268 29.14 6.35 -14.79
N THR A 269 29.95 6.98 -13.93
CA THR A 269 30.10 6.56 -12.54
C THR A 269 29.80 7.70 -11.55
N PRO A 270 29.10 7.42 -10.44
CA PRO A 270 28.90 8.41 -9.39
C PRO A 270 30.22 9.00 -8.89
N GLY A 271 30.27 10.32 -8.74
CA GLY A 271 31.47 11.06 -8.34
C GLY A 271 32.49 11.35 -9.45
N GLN A 272 32.26 10.88 -10.69
CA GLN A 272 33.15 11.14 -11.84
C GLN A 272 33.36 12.64 -12.10
N HIS A 273 32.33 13.45 -11.86
CA HIS A 273 32.32 14.89 -12.06
C HIS A 273 32.00 15.63 -10.76
N LYS A 274 32.58 16.83 -10.62
CA LYS A 274 32.44 17.67 -9.43
C LYS A 274 31.29 18.69 -9.51
N ALA A 275 30.81 19.00 -10.71
CA ALA A 275 29.80 20.03 -10.94
C ALA A 275 29.00 19.76 -12.23
N PRO A 276 27.79 20.37 -12.35
CA PRO A 276 27.02 20.32 -13.59
C PRO A 276 27.77 21.03 -14.74
N ALA A 277 27.85 20.35 -15.88
CA ALA A 277 28.49 20.83 -17.11
C ALA A 277 27.46 21.09 -18.23
N GLN A 278 27.93 21.67 -19.35
CA GLN A 278 27.13 21.85 -20.58
C GLN A 278 27.32 20.71 -21.59
N VAL A 279 28.16 19.72 -21.27
CA VAL A 279 28.35 18.49 -22.03
C VAL A 279 28.25 17.31 -21.08
N GLY A 280 27.53 16.27 -21.47
CA GLY A 280 27.37 15.04 -20.69
C GLY A 280 27.72 13.79 -21.48
N THR A 281 27.79 12.65 -20.79
CA THR A 281 27.96 11.35 -21.42
C THR A 281 26.63 10.88 -21.99
N VAL A 282 26.65 10.37 -23.24
CA VAL A 282 25.46 9.75 -23.84
C VAL A 282 25.25 8.38 -23.21
N VAL A 283 24.10 8.21 -22.55
CA VAL A 283 23.71 6.99 -21.83
C VAL A 283 22.50 6.36 -22.50
N ASP A 284 22.48 5.04 -22.63
CA ASP A 284 21.32 4.27 -23.09
C ASP A 284 20.27 4.14 -21.98
N TRP A 285 19.01 4.47 -22.29
CA TRP A 285 17.90 4.44 -21.34
C TRP A 285 17.65 3.06 -20.75
N PHE A 286 17.57 2.03 -21.58
CA PHE A 286 17.16 0.68 -21.17
C PHE A 286 18.31 -0.12 -20.55
N LEU A 287 19.55 0.18 -20.95
CA LEU A 287 20.74 -0.46 -20.40
C LEU A 287 21.31 0.27 -19.19
N GLU A 288 21.03 1.55 -18.94
CA GLU A 288 21.68 2.23 -17.82
C GLU A 288 20.83 3.35 -17.25
N GLY A 289 20.27 4.20 -18.10
CA GLY A 289 19.53 5.40 -17.74
C GLY A 289 18.43 5.19 -16.70
N LYS A 290 17.56 4.20 -16.91
CA LYS A 290 16.45 3.89 -15.99
C LYS A 290 16.90 3.40 -14.61
N TYR A 291 18.15 2.96 -14.48
CA TYR A 291 18.75 2.56 -13.20
C TYR A 291 19.61 3.67 -12.57
N LEU A 292 19.99 4.69 -13.35
CA LEU A 292 20.68 5.89 -12.86
C LEU A 292 19.71 6.97 -12.39
N LEU A 293 18.57 7.10 -13.07
CA LEU A 293 17.49 8.05 -12.81
C LEU A 293 16.29 7.28 -12.26
N ARG A 294 16.21 7.17 -10.93
CA ARG A 294 15.20 6.37 -10.25
C ARG A 294 14.04 7.23 -9.76
N ARG A 295 12.88 6.60 -9.54
CA ARG A 295 11.71 7.30 -9.01
C ARG A 295 12.04 8.00 -7.70
N ASN A 296 11.55 9.21 -7.53
CA ASN A 296 11.82 10.14 -6.44
C ASN A 296 13.23 10.73 -6.39
N ASP A 297 14.14 10.35 -7.28
CA ASP A 297 15.41 11.06 -7.39
C ASP A 297 15.15 12.54 -7.73
N ILE A 298 15.87 13.42 -7.05
CA ILE A 298 15.92 14.84 -7.34
C ILE A 298 17.26 15.13 -8.00
N PHE A 299 17.26 15.79 -9.14
CA PHE A 299 18.49 16.11 -9.86
C PHE A 299 18.40 17.47 -10.55
N THR A 300 19.56 17.99 -10.92
CA THR A 300 19.69 19.27 -11.63
C THR A 300 19.64 19.03 -13.13
N VAL A 301 18.83 19.81 -13.83
CA VAL A 301 18.82 19.92 -15.29
C VAL A 301 19.56 21.21 -15.67
N VAL A 302 20.45 21.12 -16.64
CA VAL A 302 21.19 22.25 -17.24
C VAL A 302 20.78 22.36 -18.70
N ASP A 303 20.18 23.47 -19.09
CA ASP A 303 19.96 23.77 -20.51
C ASP A 303 21.28 24.24 -21.14
N ILE A 304 21.72 23.57 -22.20
CA ILE A 304 23.08 23.79 -22.71
C ILE A 304 23.26 25.14 -23.41
N GLU A 305 22.17 25.73 -23.93
CA GLU A 305 22.24 26.99 -24.69
C GLU A 305 22.20 28.21 -23.78
N THR A 306 21.32 28.20 -22.78
CA THR A 306 21.14 29.31 -21.85
C THR A 306 22.01 29.18 -20.60
N ASN A 307 22.56 27.99 -20.32
CA ASN A 307 23.25 27.62 -19.08
C ASN A 307 22.39 27.80 -17.81
N LYS A 308 21.07 27.99 -17.97
CA LYS A 308 20.13 28.03 -16.86
C LYS A 308 19.97 26.63 -16.26
N ARG A 309 19.71 26.60 -14.95
CA ARG A 309 19.68 25.37 -14.16
C ARG A 309 18.45 25.37 -13.27
N PHE A 310 17.80 24.23 -13.19
CA PHE A 310 16.64 24.03 -12.34
C PHE A 310 16.61 22.59 -11.83
N GLN A 311 15.91 22.35 -10.73
CA GLN A 311 15.75 21.03 -10.16
C GLN A 311 14.43 20.41 -10.58
N VAL A 312 14.47 19.10 -10.83
CA VAL A 312 13.30 18.29 -11.09
C VAL A 312 13.28 17.07 -10.19
N LYS A 313 12.09 16.54 -9.96
CA LYS A 313 11.88 15.24 -9.32
C LYS A 313 11.46 14.22 -10.37
N MET A 314 12.10 13.06 -10.35
CA MET A 314 11.74 11.92 -11.18
C MET A 314 10.45 11.27 -10.68
N MET A 315 9.43 11.25 -11.54
CA MET A 315 8.11 10.75 -11.21
C MET A 315 7.90 9.30 -11.63
N GLY A 316 8.33 8.94 -12.83
CA GLY A 316 8.16 7.61 -13.40
C GLY A 316 9.11 7.44 -14.58
N GLY A 317 9.33 6.19 -15.01
CA GLY A 317 10.16 6.01 -16.19
C GLY A 317 10.15 4.62 -16.78
N TYR A 318 9.10 4.34 -17.54
CA TYR A 318 9.03 3.12 -18.33
C TYR A 318 9.83 3.27 -19.64
N ASN A 319 9.45 4.24 -20.47
CA ASN A 319 10.04 4.45 -21.80
C ASN A 319 11.08 5.58 -21.87
N HIS A 320 10.99 6.53 -20.95
CA HIS A 320 11.85 7.70 -20.75
C HIS A 320 11.64 8.22 -19.33
N ALA A 321 12.26 9.33 -18.94
CA ALA A 321 12.08 9.91 -17.62
C ALA A 321 10.93 10.93 -17.57
N ASP A 322 9.88 10.62 -16.81
CA ASP A 322 8.79 11.54 -16.49
C ASP A 322 9.22 12.38 -15.28
N VAL A 323 9.27 13.70 -15.43
CA VAL A 323 9.77 14.61 -14.39
C VAL A 323 8.84 15.79 -14.15
N GLU A 324 8.84 16.30 -12.93
CA GLU A 324 8.18 17.56 -12.59
C GLU A 324 9.20 18.54 -12.00
N PRO A 325 9.15 19.84 -12.35
CA PRO A 325 9.92 20.87 -11.66
C PRO A 325 9.67 20.81 -10.15
N LEU A 326 10.73 20.88 -9.36
CA LEU A 326 10.63 20.65 -7.92
C LEU A 326 9.88 21.79 -7.21
N THR A 327 10.11 23.03 -7.65
CA THR A 327 9.54 24.24 -7.05
C THR A 327 8.96 25.19 -8.08
N MET A 328 8.20 26.18 -7.62
CA MET A 328 7.71 27.28 -8.46
C MET A 328 8.85 28.10 -9.09
N GLN A 329 10.00 28.20 -8.43
CA GLN A 329 11.18 28.84 -8.99
C GLN A 329 11.78 28.02 -10.14
N ASP A 330 11.84 26.70 -10.00
CA ASP A 330 12.32 25.80 -11.05
C ASP A 330 11.42 25.89 -12.29
N THR A 331 10.10 25.94 -12.09
CA THR A 331 9.14 26.16 -13.17
C THR A 331 9.33 27.51 -13.84
N ALA A 332 9.58 28.59 -13.09
CA ALA A 332 9.84 29.90 -13.67
C ALA A 332 11.10 29.90 -14.55
N ILE A 333 12.18 29.25 -14.09
CA ILE A 333 13.41 29.09 -14.87
C ILE A 333 13.15 28.27 -16.15
N MET A 334 12.42 27.16 -16.03
CA MET A 334 12.04 26.35 -17.19
C MET A 334 11.21 27.16 -18.20
N ARG A 335 10.25 27.96 -17.74
CA ARG A 335 9.48 28.86 -18.61
C ARG A 335 10.38 29.86 -19.34
N GLU A 336 11.37 30.43 -18.68
CA GLU A 336 12.33 31.34 -19.34
C GLU A 336 13.12 30.63 -20.45
N ILE A 337 13.55 29.39 -20.22
CA ILE A 337 14.27 28.57 -21.23
C ILE A 337 13.41 28.35 -22.49
N PHE A 338 12.09 28.20 -22.31
CA PHE A 338 11.14 28.04 -23.40
C PHE A 338 10.44 29.35 -23.81
N ASN A 339 11.08 30.50 -23.61
CA ASN A 339 10.57 31.82 -24.05
C ASN A 339 9.13 32.11 -23.56
N GLN A 340 8.83 31.71 -22.32
CA GLN A 340 7.54 31.85 -21.65
C GLN A 340 6.39 31.01 -22.24
N GLN A 341 6.66 30.10 -23.18
CA GLN A 341 5.67 29.25 -23.85
C GLN A 341 5.98 27.77 -23.69
N TRP A 342 4.97 26.96 -23.39
CA TRP A 342 5.11 25.51 -23.42
C TRP A 342 5.08 25.01 -24.86
N THR A 343 6.03 24.16 -25.22
CA THR A 343 6.19 23.65 -26.57
C THR A 343 6.74 22.24 -26.58
N TRP A 344 6.32 21.44 -27.56
CA TRP A 344 6.90 20.14 -27.84
C TRP A 344 8.29 20.22 -28.46
N THR A 345 8.80 21.40 -28.82
CA THR A 345 10.15 21.54 -29.39
C THR A 345 11.21 21.07 -28.37
N PRO A 346 11.96 19.99 -28.65
CA PRO A 346 12.94 19.47 -27.71
C PRO A 346 14.11 20.42 -27.51
N ARG A 347 14.70 20.40 -26.32
CA ARG A 347 15.93 21.13 -26.01
C ARG A 347 17.01 20.18 -25.49
N ALA A 348 18.24 20.43 -25.90
CA ALA A 348 19.40 19.69 -25.42
C ALA A 348 19.73 20.10 -23.98
N ILE A 349 19.84 19.11 -23.10
CA ILE A 349 20.09 19.31 -21.69
C ILE A 349 21.19 18.39 -21.17
N VAL A 350 21.81 18.77 -20.06
CA VAL A 350 22.64 17.88 -19.24
C VAL A 350 21.95 17.66 -17.91
N ILE A 351 21.82 16.39 -17.53
CA ILE A 351 21.34 15.96 -16.22
C ILE A 351 22.55 15.80 -15.32
N PHE A 352 22.57 16.50 -14.19
CA PHE A 352 23.59 16.35 -13.17
C PHE A 352 23.04 15.67 -11.92
N LYS A 353 23.57 14.49 -11.61
CA LYS A 353 23.11 13.65 -10.50
C LYS A 353 24.26 12.84 -9.90
N ASP A 354 24.41 12.85 -8.59
CA ASP A 354 25.41 12.08 -7.85
C ASP A 354 26.85 12.22 -8.44
N GLY A 355 27.19 13.40 -8.96
CA GLY A 355 28.47 13.64 -9.63
C GLY A 355 28.59 13.05 -11.04
N MET A 356 27.49 12.71 -11.71
CA MET A 356 27.45 12.30 -13.12
C MET A 356 26.89 13.44 -13.97
N ASN A 357 27.45 13.65 -15.17
CA ASN A 357 26.84 14.49 -16.20
C ASN A 357 26.33 13.58 -17.32
N ILE A 358 25.01 13.54 -17.52
CA ILE A 358 24.36 12.67 -18.50
C ILE A 358 23.72 13.55 -19.57
N ALA A 359 24.02 13.29 -20.84
CA ALA A 359 23.43 13.99 -21.96
C ALA A 359 21.97 13.54 -22.16
N GLY A 360 21.06 14.50 -22.30
CA GLY A 360 19.63 14.23 -22.45
C GLY A 360 18.93 15.26 -23.33
N SER A 361 17.63 15.04 -23.53
CA SER A 361 16.76 15.96 -24.25
C SER A 361 15.44 16.14 -23.51
N LEU A 362 15.03 17.40 -23.33
CA LEU A 362 13.83 17.77 -22.58
C LEU A 362 12.72 18.24 -23.51
N SER A 363 11.51 17.69 -23.33
CA SER A 363 10.28 18.26 -23.89
C SER A 363 9.79 19.42 -23.03
N GLY A 364 9.40 20.53 -23.66
CA GLY A 364 8.89 21.73 -22.98
C GLY A 364 7.38 21.74 -22.78
N MET A 365 6.66 20.65 -23.04
CA MET A 365 5.21 20.60 -22.90
C MET A 365 4.79 19.74 -21.70
N PRO A 366 4.14 20.33 -20.69
CA PRO A 366 3.61 19.55 -19.58
C PRO A 366 2.37 18.77 -20.04
N HIS A 367 2.20 17.54 -19.56
CA HIS A 367 1.04 16.72 -19.93
C HIS A 367 0.69 15.66 -18.87
N SER A 368 -0.45 15.01 -19.09
CA SER A 368 -0.96 13.91 -18.27
C SER A 368 -1.20 14.30 -16.79
N PHE A 369 -0.81 13.43 -15.86
CA PHE A 369 -1.06 13.58 -14.42
C PHE A 369 -0.03 14.48 -13.73
N ASN A 370 -0.44 15.04 -12.59
CA ASN A 370 0.33 15.94 -11.75
C ASN A 370 0.49 15.35 -10.35
N THR A 371 1.71 15.36 -9.81
CA THR A 371 2.02 14.75 -8.52
C THR A 371 2.58 15.74 -7.49
N ILE A 372 3.28 16.78 -7.94
CA ILE A 372 3.71 17.89 -7.10
C ILE A 372 2.66 18.99 -7.21
N HIS A 373 2.00 19.28 -6.10
CA HIS A 373 1.10 20.42 -6.01
C HIS A 373 1.91 21.67 -5.64
N ASN A 374 1.55 22.81 -6.23
CA ASN A 374 2.14 24.14 -5.94
C ASN A 374 3.55 24.41 -6.51
N ASN A 375 4.00 23.67 -7.53
CA ASN A 375 5.22 24.02 -8.29
C ASN A 375 4.94 24.98 -9.46
N GLY A 376 3.72 25.50 -9.62
CA GLY A 376 3.39 26.49 -10.66
C GLY A 376 3.17 25.91 -12.05
N VAL A 377 3.07 24.58 -12.19
CA VAL A 377 2.69 23.89 -13.43
C VAL A 377 1.78 22.71 -13.11
N THR A 378 0.97 22.28 -14.08
CA THR A 378 0.16 21.06 -13.97
C THR A 378 0.62 20.08 -15.03
N GLY A 379 1.01 18.88 -14.61
CA GLY A 379 1.48 17.81 -15.48
C GLY A 379 3.00 17.61 -15.39
N HIS A 380 3.48 16.52 -15.99
CA HIS A 380 4.91 16.21 -16.07
C HIS A 380 5.49 16.53 -17.44
N PHE A 381 6.81 16.51 -17.49
CA PHE A 381 7.62 16.70 -18.69
C PHE A 381 8.48 15.47 -18.94
N ASP A 382 8.86 15.28 -20.19
CA ASP A 382 9.64 14.12 -20.58
C ASP A 382 11.11 14.49 -20.77
N ILE A 383 11.99 13.68 -20.18
CA ILE A 383 13.42 13.68 -20.46
C ILE A 383 13.78 12.36 -21.17
N TYR A 384 14.31 12.49 -22.37
CA TYR A 384 14.79 11.39 -23.21
C TYR A 384 16.30 11.22 -23.07
N LEU A 385 16.73 9.97 -22.98
CA LEU A 385 18.12 9.52 -23.16
C LEU A 385 18.24 8.71 -24.46
N LEU A 386 19.42 8.19 -24.77
CA LEU A 386 19.60 7.36 -25.97
C LEU A 386 18.67 6.14 -25.91
N ASN A 387 18.03 5.82 -27.04
CA ASN A 387 17.07 4.72 -27.18
C ASN A 387 15.79 4.83 -26.34
N SER A 388 15.55 5.97 -25.66
CA SER A 388 14.24 6.23 -25.07
C SER A 388 13.12 6.21 -26.13
N THR A 389 11.93 5.77 -25.73
CA THR A 389 10.73 5.74 -26.58
C THR A 389 9.64 6.64 -26.01
N ALA A 390 8.63 7.01 -26.79
CA ALA A 390 7.50 7.79 -26.28
C ALA A 390 6.42 6.90 -25.63
N HIS A 391 5.52 7.46 -24.84
CA HIS A 391 4.38 6.75 -24.23
C HIS A 391 3.34 6.24 -25.25
N GLY A 392 3.32 6.78 -26.48
CA GLY A 392 2.32 6.46 -27.50
C GLY A 392 2.81 6.71 -28.93
N SER A 393 1.88 7.10 -29.82
CA SER A 393 2.13 7.30 -31.25
C SER A 393 2.87 8.60 -31.58
N ALA A 394 4.00 8.86 -30.93
CA ALA A 394 4.89 9.93 -31.34
C ALA A 394 5.47 9.62 -32.73
N SER A 395 5.67 10.66 -33.55
CA SER A 395 6.25 10.47 -34.87
C SER A 395 7.75 10.14 -34.79
N ASP A 396 8.26 9.37 -35.76
CA ASP A 396 9.70 9.11 -35.90
C ASP A 396 10.52 10.40 -36.06
N VAL A 397 9.89 11.47 -36.57
CA VAL A 397 10.52 12.80 -36.66
C VAL A 397 10.76 13.36 -35.26
N TYR A 398 9.76 13.29 -34.38
CA TYR A 398 9.86 13.78 -33.01
C TYR A 398 10.92 13.02 -32.21
N ILE A 399 10.94 11.68 -32.31
CA ILE A 399 11.96 10.85 -31.66
C ILE A 399 13.37 11.18 -32.19
N ARG A 400 13.51 11.42 -33.50
CA ARG A 400 14.79 11.87 -34.09
C ARG A 400 15.23 13.23 -33.57
N GLN A 401 14.33 14.18 -33.40
CA GLN A 401 14.66 15.49 -32.80
C GLN A 401 15.23 15.33 -31.38
N HIS A 402 14.64 14.46 -30.56
CA HIS A 402 15.20 14.15 -29.24
C HIS A 402 16.59 13.52 -29.35
N HIS A 403 16.77 12.55 -30.25
CA HIS A 403 18.08 11.94 -30.51
C HIS A 403 19.14 12.99 -30.88
N ASP A 404 18.82 13.92 -31.78
CA ASP A 404 19.75 14.98 -32.19
C ASP A 404 20.12 15.90 -31.02
N MET A 405 19.15 16.23 -30.15
CA MET A 405 19.41 17.00 -28.93
C MET A 405 20.30 16.25 -27.93
N ILE A 406 20.13 14.92 -27.80
CA ILE A 406 21.00 14.08 -26.97
C ILE A 406 22.43 14.07 -27.51
N GLN A 407 22.61 13.93 -28.84
CA GLN A 407 23.95 13.97 -29.45
C GLN A 407 24.59 15.36 -29.25
N LYS A 408 23.82 16.44 -29.43
CA LYS A 408 24.27 17.82 -29.17
C LYS A 408 24.73 18.00 -27.72
N ALA A 409 23.95 17.54 -26.74
CA ALA A 409 24.33 17.54 -25.33
C ALA A 409 25.52 16.62 -25.02
N GLY A 410 25.76 15.62 -25.87
CA GLY A 410 26.95 14.77 -25.87
C GLY A 410 28.19 15.38 -26.52
N GLY A 411 28.10 16.62 -27.02
CA GLY A 411 29.22 17.33 -27.66
C GLY A 411 29.47 16.93 -29.13
N ARG A 412 28.45 16.46 -29.84
CA ARG A 412 28.52 16.03 -31.24
C ARG A 412 27.69 16.88 -32.17
#